data_AF-A0A1Y5XED7-F1
#
_entry.id   AF-A0A1Y5XED7-F1
#
_cell.length_a   1.000
_cell.length_b   1.000
_cell.length_c   1.000
_cell.angle_alpha   90.00
_cell.angle_beta   90.00
_cell.angle_gamma   90.00
#
_symmetry.space_group_name_H-M   'P 1'
#
loop_
_entity.id
_entity.type
_entity.pdbx_description
1 polymer ?
#
loop_
_entity_poly.entity_id
_entity_poly.type
_entity_poly.pdbx_seq_one_letter_code
_entity_poly.pdbx_strand_id
1 'polypeptide(L)' 'MLCNVGGRERTISHYRELLAEAGFTVTAHHDLPLDFSLLTCELR' A
#
# COMPACT_ATOMS: atom_id res chain seq x y z
N MET A 1 -5.85 1.23 12.87
CA MET A 1 -4.43 1.27 13.28
C MET A 1 -4.09 2.34 14.33
N LEU A 2 -4.87 3.42 14.45
CA LEU A 2 -4.51 4.59 15.27
C LEU A 2 -4.30 4.30 16.76
N CYS A 3 -5.24 3.65 17.43
CA CYS A 3 -5.18 3.49 18.89
C CYS A 3 -4.06 2.56 19.37
N ASN A 4 -3.72 1.53 18.59
CA ASN A 4 -2.76 0.51 19.02
C ASN A 4 -1.32 0.87 18.64
N VAL A 5 -1.12 1.51 17.49
CA VAL A 5 0.23 1.75 16.92
C VAL A 5 0.41 3.16 16.37
N GLY A 6 -0.54 4.06 16.57
CA GLY A 6 -0.49 5.43 16.00
C GLY A 6 -0.60 5.46 14.47
N GLY A 7 -0.93 4.33 13.85
CA GLY A 7 -0.93 4.17 12.40
C GLY A 7 -2.23 4.59 11.74
N ARG A 8 -2.27 4.48 10.41
CA ARG A 8 -3.47 4.67 9.60
C ARG A 8 -3.54 3.66 8.48
N GLU A 9 -4.76 3.30 8.16
CA GLU A 9 -5.19 2.65 6.94
C GLU A 9 -5.00 3.64 5.78
N ARG A 10 -4.70 3.12 4.59
CA ARG A 10 -4.31 3.94 3.44
C ARG A 10 -5.06 3.48 2.20
N THR A 11 -5.35 4.42 1.31
CA THR A 11 -5.87 4.15 -0.03
C THR A 11 -4.76 3.66 -0.94
N ILE A 12 -5.13 3.02 -2.07
CA ILE A 12 -4.18 2.65 -3.11
C ILE A 12 -3.38 3.85 -3.64
N SER A 13 -4.01 5.02 -3.79
CA SER A 13 -3.33 6.24 -4.24
C SER A 13 -2.22 6.65 -3.28
N HIS A 14 -2.51 6.66 -1.98
CA HIS A 14 -1.51 6.98 -0.96
C HIS A 14 -0.38 5.94 -0.94
N TYR A 15 -0.67 4.65 -1.15
CA TYR A 15 0.39 3.63 -1.25
C TYR A 15 1.30 3.86 -2.46
N ARG A 16 0.75 4.24 -3.61
CA ARG A 16 1.55 4.55 -4.81
C ARG A 16 2.53 5.69 -4.57
N GLU A 17 2.07 6.77 -3.94
CA GLU A 17 2.93 7.92 -3.60
C GLU A 17 4.03 7.52 -2.61
N LEU A 18 3.65 6.88 -1.49
CA LEU A 18 4.59 6.44 -0.45
C LEU A 18 5.67 5.49 -0.99
N LEU A 19 5.28 4.53 -1.83
CA LEU A 19 6.21 3.56 -2.40
C LEU A 19 7.10 4.19 -3.47
N ALA A 20 6.59 5.16 -4.24
CA ALA A 20 7.40 5.92 -5.19
C ALA A 20 8.51 6.72 -4.50
N GLU A 21 8.24 7.33 -3.34
CA GLU A 21 9.26 8.00 -2.52
C GLU A 21 10.35 7.02 -2.04
N ALA A 22 9.99 5.75 -1.84
CA ALA A 22 10.92 4.68 -1.46
C ALA A 22 11.62 4.01 -2.65
N GLY A 23 11.41 4.49 -3.89
CA GLY A 23 12.04 3.94 -5.11
C GLY A 23 11.30 2.74 -5.73
N PHE A 24 10.08 2.44 -5.29
CA PHE A 24 9.27 1.35 -5.83
C PHE A 24 8.19 1.86 -6.77
N THR A 25 7.85 1.05 -7.77
CA THR A 25 6.66 1.25 -8.61
C THR A 25 5.67 0.13 -8.35
N VAL A 26 4.42 0.48 -8.02
CA VAL A 26 3.34 -0.51 -7.85
C VAL A 26 2.85 -0.98 -9.22
N THR A 27 3.15 -2.24 -9.56
CA THR A 27 2.84 -2.86 -10.85
C THR A 27 1.51 -3.60 -10.88
N ALA A 28 1.04 -4.09 -9.73
CA ALA A 28 -0.27 -4.74 -9.61
C ALA A 28 -0.94 -4.46 -8.26
N HIS A 29 -2.27 -4.49 -8.25
CA HIS A 29 -3.12 -4.41 -7.07
C HIS A 29 -4.27 -5.41 -7.26
N HIS A 30 -4.45 -6.29 -6.28
CA HIS A 30 -5.54 -7.26 -6.25
C HIS A 30 -6.31 -7.14 -4.93
N ASP A 31 -7.63 -7.11 -5.02
CA ASP A 31 -8.49 -7.23 -3.85
C ASP A 31 -8.57 -8.69 -3.41
N LEU A 32 -8.57 -8.89 -2.10
CA LEU A 32 -8.63 -10.18 -1.44
C LEU A 32 -9.88 -10.24 -0.56
N PRO A 33 -10.33 -11.44 -0.15
CA PRO A 33 -11.39 -11.58 0.84
C PRO A 33 -11.07 -10.80 2.12
N LEU A 34 -12.12 -10.43 2.86
CA LEU A 34 -12.02 -9.70 4.14
C LEU A 34 -11.37 -8.32 4.00
N ASP A 35 -11.64 -7.62 2.90
CA ASP A 35 -11.19 -6.25 2.64
C ASP A 35 -9.66 -6.07 2.67
N PHE A 36 -8.92 -7.14 2.39
CA PHE A 36 -7.48 -7.07 2.19
C PHE A 36 -7.13 -6.72 0.74
N SER A 37 -5.91 -6.24 0.54
CA SER A 37 -5.36 -5.99 -0.79
C SER A 37 -3.92 -6.47 -0.87
N LEU A 38 -3.55 -7.09 -1.99
CA LEU A 38 -2.16 -7.42 -2.34
C LEU A 38 -1.61 -6.38 -3.30
N LEU A 39 -0.45 -5.81 -2.97
CA LEU A 39 0.30 -4.89 -3.82
C LEU A 39 1.59 -5.56 -4.28
N THR A 40 1.79 -5.65 -5.60
CA THR A 40 3.06 -6.07 -6.19
C THR A 40 3.84 -4.83 -6.60
N CYS A 41 5.10 -4.78 -6.17
CA CYS A 41 5.96 -3.63 -6.39
C CYS A 41 7.31 -4.09 -6.94
N GLU A 42 7.88 -3.29 -7.84
CA GLU A 42 9.22 -3.49 -8.39
C GLU A 42 10.11 -2.32 -7.98
N LEU A 43 11.36 -2.62 -7.62
CA LEU A 43 12.36 -1.59 -7.33
C LEU A 43 12.80 -0.96 -8.64
N ARG A 44 12.85 0.37 -8.67
CA ARG A 44 13.30 1.14 -9.84
C ARG A 44 14.81 1.10 -10.02
#